data_AF-A0A183CIR4-F1
#
_entry.id   AF-A0A183CIR4-F1
#
_cell.length_a   1.000
_cell.length_b   1.000
_cell.length_c   1.000
_cell.angle_alpha   90.00
_cell.angle_beta   90.00
_cell.angle_gamma   90.00
#
_symmetry.space_group_name_H-M   'P 1'
#
loop_
_entity.id
_entity.type
_entity.pdbx_description
1 polymer ?
#
loop_
_entity_poly.entity_id
_entity_poly.type
_entity_poly.pdbx_seq_one_letter_code
_entity_poly.pdbx_strand_id
1 'polypeptide(L)'
;MSDTNWQPSSQELNQIVSLLQYSQSPDNHMQQQVQQRLDQLNAHPEFCLNFCQQDANVVEGTLGALQKICEDSADRLSQDEINLIIAKVLPFFNSSLARLRALSVSTVNCILLVQNESINSVIDPFLECLFRLANDQDQEVQKQLCRSLTLLLESYLDKIAPQLPNIAEFMLLRTQDTNDETALEACEFWLAFAENPQMCKEVLGPILPKLLPVLVKCMKYTETDIILLKGDVEDDSNVPDRVQDIKPRFHRAKTQGVVGSSSAHTSPNDLNEAGFGMPNTAQQQQQRQDSDDDDDEEEGAGDDETTTEWNLRKCAAASLDVLSGIFTDTLLVHLLPILNESLFSDQWEVKESGILALGAIAEGCMTITLGRFGLNCSAEVSPFLADFIRPWCMSLRNVRDNEEKESAFRGICLMVNCNPQGVANFFIFLCDAIASWQTPSEQLRFMFGRIIYAFKAQVGQENWSNFVAQIPPALKQRLGMQYQL
;
A
#
# COMPACT_ATOMS: atom_id res chain seq x y z
N MET A 1 -52.48 -30.93 -11.90
CA MET A 1 -53.73 -30.22 -11.56
C MET A 1 -53.56 -29.74 -10.12
N SER A 2 -53.07 -28.54 -9.85
CA SER A 2 -53.49 -27.24 -10.37
C SER A 2 -52.37 -26.42 -11.01
N ASP A 3 -52.59 -26.00 -12.26
CA ASP A 3 -51.81 -24.99 -12.96
C ASP A 3 -51.98 -23.63 -12.27
N THR A 4 -50.91 -23.09 -11.69
CA THR A 4 -50.82 -21.65 -11.39
C THR A 4 -50.07 -20.99 -12.54
N ASN A 5 -50.84 -20.64 -13.57
CA ASN A 5 -50.44 -19.80 -14.68
C ASN A 5 -50.26 -18.36 -14.16
N TRP A 6 -49.16 -18.10 -13.46
CA TRP A 6 -48.80 -16.76 -13.01
C TRP A 6 -48.18 -16.00 -14.19
N GLN A 7 -48.79 -14.87 -14.56
CA GLN A 7 -48.23 -13.89 -15.48
C GLN A 7 -47.94 -12.62 -14.68
N PRO A 8 -46.77 -11.98 -14.86
CA PRO A 8 -46.48 -10.73 -14.17
C PRO A 8 -47.52 -9.69 -14.58
N SER A 9 -48.14 -9.06 -13.59
CA SER A 9 -49.08 -7.98 -13.85
C SER A 9 -48.33 -6.84 -14.54
N SER A 10 -48.81 -6.42 -15.71
CA SER A 10 -48.17 -5.32 -16.45
C SER A 10 -48.16 -4.01 -15.64
N GLN A 11 -48.99 -3.90 -14.59
CA GLN A 11 -48.94 -2.79 -13.65
C GLN A 11 -47.77 -2.89 -12.66
N GLU A 12 -47.44 -4.09 -12.18
CA GLU A 12 -46.32 -4.30 -11.24
C GLU A 12 -44.97 -4.09 -11.91
N LEU A 13 -44.79 -4.59 -13.13
CA LEU A 13 -43.58 -4.34 -13.94
C LEU A 13 -43.41 -2.85 -14.25
N ASN A 14 -44.49 -2.15 -14.59
CA ASN A 14 -44.45 -0.70 -14.82
C ASN A 14 -44.12 0.07 -13.53
N GLN A 15 -44.53 -0.42 -12.35
CA GLN A 15 -44.16 0.16 -11.06
C GLN A 15 -42.67 -0.01 -10.76
N ILE A 16 -42.08 -1.16 -11.08
CA ILE A 16 -40.64 -1.41 -10.91
C ILE A 16 -39.82 -0.57 -11.89
N VAL A 17 -40.24 -0.48 -13.16
CA VAL A 17 -39.56 0.36 -14.17
C VAL A 17 -39.62 1.84 -13.80
N SER A 18 -40.76 2.31 -13.29
CA SER A 18 -40.87 3.70 -12.82
C SER A 18 -40.04 3.94 -11.56
N LEU A 19 -39.94 2.98 -10.64
CA LEU A 19 -39.02 3.06 -9.49
C LEU A 19 -37.55 3.17 -9.92
N LEU A 20 -37.12 2.37 -10.90
CA LEU A 20 -35.77 2.44 -11.46
C LEU A 20 -35.49 3.80 -12.13
N GLN A 21 -36.47 4.36 -12.86
CA GLN A 21 -36.35 5.70 -13.43
C GLN A 21 -36.27 6.80 -12.36
N TYR A 22 -36.99 6.65 -11.25
CA TYR A 22 -36.96 7.62 -10.16
C TYR A 22 -35.73 7.49 -9.25
N SER A 23 -35.06 6.33 -9.23
CA SER A 23 -33.79 6.14 -8.50
C SER A 23 -32.64 6.99 -9.04
N GLN A 24 -32.73 7.42 -10.31
CA GLN A 24 -31.76 8.32 -10.94
C GLN A 24 -32.06 9.81 -10.71
N SER A 25 -33.12 10.13 -9.95
CA SER A 25 -33.49 11.52 -9.66
C SER A 25 -32.61 12.12 -8.55
N PRO A 26 -32.11 13.36 -8.71
CA PRO A 26 -31.35 14.08 -7.67
C PRO A 26 -32.24 14.67 -6.55
N ASP A 27 -33.56 14.46 -6.60
CA ASP A 27 -34.50 14.96 -5.58
C ASP A 27 -34.55 14.03 -4.36
N ASN A 28 -34.10 14.54 -3.20
CA ASN A 28 -34.10 13.85 -1.90
C ASN A 28 -35.48 13.34 -1.48
N HIS A 29 -36.57 14.04 -1.84
CA HIS A 29 -37.91 13.62 -1.45
C HIS A 29 -38.42 12.45 -2.32
N MET A 30 -37.96 12.39 -3.58
CA MET A 30 -38.22 11.24 -4.46
C MET A 30 -37.37 10.04 -4.06
N GLN A 31 -36.10 10.24 -3.69
CA GLN A 31 -35.22 9.18 -3.19
C GLN A 31 -35.77 8.52 -1.93
N GLN A 32 -36.30 9.30 -0.97
CA GLN A 32 -36.96 8.74 0.21
C GLN A 32 -38.23 7.93 -0.11
N GLN A 33 -39.02 8.33 -1.11
CA GLN A 33 -40.17 7.54 -1.57
C GLN A 33 -39.76 6.25 -2.29
N VAL A 34 -38.67 6.30 -3.06
CA VAL A 34 -38.09 5.11 -3.72
C VAL A 34 -37.59 4.13 -2.65
N GLN A 35 -36.88 4.63 -1.63
CA GLN A 35 -36.39 3.81 -0.51
C GLN A 35 -37.53 3.15 0.27
N GLN A 36 -38.57 3.90 0.64
CA GLN A 36 -39.73 3.34 1.35
C GLN A 36 -40.48 2.27 0.52
N ARG A 37 -40.49 2.40 -0.80
CA ARG A 37 -41.07 1.38 -1.70
C ARG A 37 -40.16 0.18 -1.88
N LEU A 38 -38.84 0.36 -1.93
CA LEU A 38 -37.88 -0.73 -1.90
C LEU A 38 -38.01 -1.53 -0.60
N ASP A 39 -38.17 -0.88 0.55
CA ASP A 39 -38.41 -1.54 1.83
C ASP A 39 -39.72 -2.35 1.83
N GLN A 40 -40.77 -1.83 1.19
CA GLN A 40 -42.05 -2.55 1.02
C GLN A 40 -41.93 -3.74 0.05
N LEU A 41 -41.10 -3.64 -0.97
CA LEU A 41 -40.80 -4.75 -1.90
C LEU A 41 -39.91 -5.81 -1.23
N ASN A 42 -38.98 -5.40 -0.37
CA ASN A 42 -38.17 -6.29 0.47
C ASN A 42 -39.03 -7.10 1.44
N ALA A 43 -40.16 -6.54 1.89
CA ALA A 43 -41.12 -7.22 2.75
C ALA A 43 -41.98 -8.28 2.01
N HIS A 44 -41.90 -8.37 0.67
CA HIS A 44 -42.61 -9.38 -0.10
C HIS A 44 -41.78 -10.67 -0.24
N PRO A 45 -42.17 -11.79 0.41
CA PRO A 45 -41.43 -13.05 0.31
C PRO A 45 -41.38 -13.61 -1.13
N GLU A 46 -42.26 -13.14 -2.02
CA GLU A 46 -42.25 -13.51 -3.45
C GLU A 46 -41.10 -12.89 -4.25
N PHE A 47 -40.50 -11.78 -3.80
CA PHE A 47 -39.35 -11.18 -4.47
C PHE A 47 -38.12 -12.12 -4.38
N CYS A 48 -37.96 -12.81 -3.25
CA CYS A 48 -36.96 -13.86 -3.04
C CYS A 48 -37.31 -15.20 -3.73
N LEU A 49 -38.53 -15.37 -4.26
CA LEU A 49 -39.01 -16.62 -4.87
C LEU A 49 -38.87 -16.67 -6.40
N ASN A 50 -38.45 -15.59 -7.07
CA ASN A 50 -38.40 -15.52 -8.54
C ASN A 50 -37.23 -16.29 -9.20
N PHE A 51 -36.40 -17.00 -8.43
CA PHE A 51 -35.32 -17.85 -8.96
C PHE A 51 -35.80 -19.08 -9.77
N CYS A 52 -37.12 -19.27 -9.91
CA CYS A 52 -37.72 -20.39 -10.64
C CYS A 52 -38.28 -20.03 -12.03
N GLN A 53 -38.09 -18.81 -12.54
CA GLN A 53 -38.59 -18.41 -13.87
C GLN A 53 -37.55 -18.64 -14.98
N GLN A 54 -38.02 -19.14 -16.13
CA GLN A 54 -37.20 -19.56 -17.28
C GLN A 54 -36.54 -18.41 -18.07
N ASP A 55 -36.84 -17.14 -17.74
CA ASP A 55 -36.29 -15.98 -18.45
C ASP A 55 -34.99 -15.52 -17.79
N ALA A 56 -33.88 -15.67 -18.53
CA ALA A 56 -32.55 -15.29 -18.08
C ALA A 56 -32.46 -13.80 -17.66
N ASN A 57 -33.23 -12.91 -18.29
CA ASN A 57 -33.20 -11.48 -17.99
C ASN A 57 -33.81 -11.16 -16.62
N VAL A 58 -34.87 -11.90 -16.25
CA VAL A 58 -35.53 -11.73 -14.94
C VAL A 58 -34.60 -12.21 -13.84
N VAL A 59 -33.96 -13.37 -14.03
CA VAL A 59 -32.98 -13.92 -13.07
C VAL A 59 -31.78 -12.99 -12.93
N GLU A 60 -31.27 -12.44 -14.03
CA GLU A 60 -30.19 -11.45 -14.00
C GLU A 60 -30.61 -10.19 -13.24
N GLY A 61 -31.78 -9.63 -13.53
CA GLY A 61 -32.31 -8.45 -12.84
C GLY A 61 -32.51 -8.68 -11.34
N THR A 62 -33.02 -9.84 -10.95
CA THR A 62 -33.19 -10.21 -9.53
C THR A 62 -31.83 -10.37 -8.83
N LEU A 63 -30.86 -11.05 -9.46
CA LEU A 63 -29.51 -11.17 -8.90
C LEU A 63 -28.79 -9.81 -8.80
N GLY A 64 -28.96 -8.95 -9.80
CA GLY A 64 -28.41 -7.59 -9.76
C GLY A 64 -29.00 -6.76 -8.62
N ALA A 65 -30.33 -6.80 -8.44
CA ALA A 65 -30.98 -6.13 -7.32
C ALA A 65 -30.50 -6.69 -5.97
N LEU A 66 -30.36 -8.01 -5.86
CA LEU A 66 -29.88 -8.66 -4.65
C LEU A 66 -28.43 -8.30 -4.33
N GLN A 67 -27.56 -8.25 -5.34
CA GLN A 67 -26.18 -7.80 -5.20
C GLN A 67 -26.12 -6.37 -4.64
N LYS A 68 -26.94 -5.45 -5.15
CA LYS A 68 -27.00 -4.07 -4.64
C LYS A 68 -27.51 -3.98 -3.21
N ILE A 69 -28.54 -4.75 -2.86
CA ILE A 69 -29.03 -4.84 -1.48
C ILE A 69 -27.91 -5.31 -0.54
N CYS A 70 -27.14 -6.33 -0.94
CA CYS A 70 -26.01 -6.80 -0.14
C CYS A 70 -24.86 -5.79 -0.09
N GLU A 71 -24.59 -5.06 -1.17
CA GLU A 71 -23.56 -4.02 -1.21
C GLU A 71 -23.87 -2.87 -0.24
N ASP A 72 -25.13 -2.45 -0.17
CA ASP A 72 -25.54 -1.27 0.62
C ASP A 72 -25.99 -1.60 2.06
N SER A 73 -26.41 -2.84 2.33
CA SER A 73 -27.13 -3.16 3.58
C SER A 73 -26.89 -4.57 4.12
N ALA A 74 -25.82 -5.27 3.70
CA ALA A 74 -25.51 -6.60 4.24
C ALA A 74 -25.27 -6.61 5.76
N ASP A 75 -24.84 -5.48 6.35
CA ASP A 75 -24.67 -5.27 7.79
C ASP A 75 -25.98 -5.27 8.58
N ARG A 76 -27.10 -5.00 7.91
CA ARG A 76 -28.44 -4.91 8.52
C ARG A 76 -29.27 -6.17 8.35
N LEU A 77 -28.83 -7.10 7.52
CA LEU A 77 -29.54 -8.35 7.26
C LEU A 77 -29.36 -9.33 8.42
N SER A 78 -30.45 -10.01 8.78
CA SER A 78 -30.42 -11.06 9.78
C SER A 78 -29.69 -12.31 9.27
N GLN A 79 -29.22 -13.16 10.20
CA GLN A 79 -28.55 -14.41 9.84
C GLN A 79 -29.40 -15.31 8.95
N ASP A 80 -30.71 -15.39 9.19
CA ASP A 80 -31.66 -16.19 8.41
C ASP A 80 -31.84 -15.67 6.99
N GLU A 81 -31.88 -14.34 6.81
CA GLU A 81 -31.95 -13.71 5.49
C GLU A 81 -30.67 -13.96 4.69
N ILE A 82 -29.50 -13.82 5.32
CA ILE A 82 -28.21 -14.11 4.67
C ILE A 82 -28.12 -15.59 4.29
N ASN A 83 -28.53 -16.50 5.17
CA ASN A 83 -28.57 -17.94 4.86
C ASN A 83 -29.48 -18.25 3.67
N LEU A 84 -30.65 -17.61 3.61
CA LEU A 84 -31.57 -17.74 2.47
C LEU A 84 -30.94 -17.22 1.18
N ILE A 85 -30.31 -16.04 1.22
CA ILE A 85 -29.64 -15.41 0.09
C ILE A 85 -28.52 -16.32 -0.44
N ILE A 86 -27.60 -16.75 0.42
CA ILE A 86 -26.49 -17.63 0.02
C ILE A 86 -27.02 -18.94 -0.58
N ALA A 87 -28.02 -19.56 0.04
CA ALA A 87 -28.62 -20.79 -0.47
C ALA A 87 -29.23 -20.63 -1.88
N LYS A 88 -29.74 -19.44 -2.22
CA LYS A 88 -30.31 -19.14 -3.54
C LYS A 88 -29.27 -18.72 -4.56
N VAL A 89 -28.20 -18.05 -4.14
CA VAL A 89 -27.15 -17.51 -5.02
C VAL A 89 -26.10 -18.57 -5.38
N LEU A 90 -25.73 -19.46 -4.45
CA LEU A 90 -24.67 -20.44 -4.65
C LEU A 90 -24.84 -21.35 -5.90
N PRO A 91 -26.06 -21.82 -6.25
CA PRO A 91 -26.26 -22.62 -7.47
C PRO A 91 -25.84 -21.90 -8.77
N PHE A 92 -25.93 -20.57 -8.81
CA PHE A 92 -25.61 -19.78 -10.00
C PHE A 92 -24.11 -19.67 -10.29
N PHE A 93 -23.24 -20.09 -9.38
CA PHE A 93 -21.80 -20.20 -9.64
C PHE A 93 -21.51 -21.18 -10.78
N ASN A 94 -22.40 -22.14 -11.02
CA ASN A 94 -22.27 -23.11 -12.12
C ASN A 94 -23.19 -22.78 -13.31
N SER A 95 -23.73 -21.55 -13.38
CA SER A 95 -24.58 -21.12 -14.47
C SER A 95 -23.82 -21.11 -15.80
N SER A 96 -24.51 -21.40 -16.91
CA SER A 96 -23.93 -21.26 -18.25
C SER A 96 -23.61 -19.80 -18.60
N LEU A 97 -24.35 -18.85 -18.01
CA LEU A 97 -24.20 -17.42 -18.24
C LEU A 97 -23.14 -16.83 -17.31
N ALA A 98 -22.07 -16.29 -17.89
CA ALA A 98 -20.96 -15.69 -17.14
C ALA A 98 -21.41 -14.54 -16.25
N ARG A 99 -22.34 -13.71 -16.75
CA ARG A 99 -22.92 -12.60 -16.00
C ARG A 99 -23.60 -13.04 -14.70
N LEU A 100 -24.32 -14.17 -14.72
CA LEU A 100 -24.97 -14.71 -13.53
C LEU A 100 -23.94 -15.26 -12.54
N ARG A 101 -22.87 -15.92 -13.04
CA ARG A 101 -21.75 -16.37 -12.19
C ARG A 101 -21.10 -15.18 -11.48
N ALA A 102 -20.76 -14.14 -12.23
CA ALA A 102 -20.15 -12.92 -11.71
C ALA A 102 -21.01 -12.23 -10.65
N LEU A 103 -22.29 -11.99 -10.94
CA LEU A 103 -23.22 -11.37 -9.99
C LEU A 103 -23.33 -12.19 -8.70
N SER A 104 -23.36 -13.52 -8.83
CA SER A 104 -23.49 -14.41 -7.68
C SER A 104 -22.26 -14.38 -6.78
N VAL A 105 -21.06 -14.40 -7.36
CA VAL A 105 -19.81 -14.26 -6.61
C VAL A 105 -19.75 -12.88 -5.95
N SER A 106 -20.12 -11.82 -6.68
CA SER A 106 -20.16 -10.45 -6.17
C SER A 106 -21.11 -10.29 -4.98
N THR A 107 -22.32 -10.89 -5.02
CA THR A 107 -23.24 -10.89 -3.88
C THR A 107 -22.60 -11.53 -2.65
N VAL A 108 -21.93 -12.67 -2.80
CA VAL A 108 -21.25 -13.32 -1.66
C VAL A 108 -20.07 -12.49 -1.16
N ASN A 109 -19.34 -11.80 -2.05
CA ASN A 109 -18.27 -10.86 -1.66
C ASN A 109 -18.78 -9.72 -0.78
N CYS A 110 -19.95 -9.15 -1.09
CA CYS A 110 -20.58 -8.13 -0.25
C CYS A 110 -20.91 -8.66 1.15
N ILE A 111 -21.33 -9.92 1.27
CA ILE A 111 -21.62 -10.54 2.57
C ILE A 111 -20.32 -10.85 3.33
N LEU A 112 -19.26 -11.30 2.63
CA LEU A 112 -17.94 -11.55 3.22
C LEU A 112 -17.35 -10.30 3.87
N LEU A 113 -17.51 -9.13 3.23
CA LEU A 113 -17.03 -7.83 3.74
C LEU A 113 -17.61 -7.47 5.12
N VAL A 114 -18.81 -7.94 5.43
CA VAL A 114 -19.51 -7.63 6.69
C VAL A 114 -19.17 -8.63 7.80
N GLN A 115 -18.40 -9.69 7.52
CA GLN A 115 -17.94 -10.69 8.48
C GLN A 115 -19.09 -11.38 9.25
N ASN A 116 -20.18 -11.74 8.55
CA ASN A 116 -21.33 -12.37 9.18
C ASN A 116 -21.08 -13.86 9.51
N GLU A 117 -21.47 -14.30 10.72
CA GLU A 117 -21.29 -15.68 11.19
C GLU A 117 -21.99 -16.75 10.32
N SER A 118 -23.04 -16.38 9.58
CA SER A 118 -23.76 -17.30 8.68
C SER A 118 -22.86 -17.97 7.64
N ILE A 119 -21.81 -17.28 7.20
CA ILE A 119 -20.84 -17.80 6.21
C ILE A 119 -20.10 -19.04 6.74
N ASN A 120 -19.91 -19.17 8.06
CA ASN A 120 -19.16 -20.29 8.66
C ASN A 120 -19.76 -21.65 8.30
N SER A 121 -21.07 -21.73 8.10
CA SER A 121 -21.76 -22.98 7.74
C SER A 121 -21.69 -23.31 6.25
N VAL A 122 -21.43 -22.32 5.40
CA VAL A 122 -21.44 -22.45 3.93
C VAL A 122 -20.06 -22.24 3.30
N ILE A 123 -19.05 -21.90 4.10
CA ILE A 123 -17.69 -21.60 3.63
C ILE A 123 -17.08 -22.76 2.82
N ASP A 124 -17.26 -24.01 3.26
CA ASP A 124 -16.68 -25.16 2.57
C ASP A 124 -17.34 -25.39 1.18
N PRO A 125 -18.69 -25.42 1.06
CA PRO A 125 -19.36 -25.40 -0.25
C PRO A 125 -19.01 -24.20 -1.14
N PHE A 126 -18.83 -23.01 -0.55
CA PHE A 126 -18.47 -21.80 -1.26
C PHE A 126 -17.05 -21.91 -1.85
N LEU A 127 -16.07 -22.33 -1.06
CA LEU A 127 -14.69 -22.56 -1.52
C LEU A 127 -14.64 -23.58 -2.66
N GLU A 128 -15.40 -24.67 -2.56
CA GLU A 128 -15.49 -25.67 -3.63
C GLU A 128 -16.01 -25.06 -4.94
N CYS A 129 -17.05 -24.23 -4.87
CA CYS A 129 -17.57 -23.53 -6.05
C CYS A 129 -16.57 -22.49 -6.57
N LEU A 130 -15.93 -21.75 -5.69
CA LEU A 130 -14.98 -20.70 -6.01
C LEU A 130 -13.76 -21.25 -6.76
N PHE A 131 -13.17 -22.35 -6.29
CA PHE A 131 -12.02 -22.97 -6.95
C PHE A 131 -12.35 -23.57 -8.32
N ARG A 132 -13.61 -23.96 -8.59
CA ARG A 132 -14.03 -24.36 -9.94
C ARG A 132 -14.02 -23.19 -10.93
N LEU A 133 -14.24 -21.97 -10.45
CA LEU A 133 -14.21 -20.75 -11.26
C LEU A 133 -12.78 -20.31 -11.62
N ALA A 134 -11.74 -20.92 -11.07
CA ALA A 134 -10.34 -20.54 -11.34
C ALA A 134 -9.98 -20.55 -12.84
N ASN A 135 -10.61 -21.42 -13.63
CA ASN A 135 -10.37 -21.53 -15.09
C ASN A 135 -11.47 -20.88 -15.94
N ASP A 136 -12.34 -20.05 -15.35
CA ASP A 136 -13.37 -19.33 -16.09
C ASP A 136 -12.75 -18.39 -17.14
N GLN A 137 -13.37 -18.31 -18.31
CA GLN A 137 -12.88 -17.48 -19.42
C GLN A 137 -13.37 -16.04 -19.33
N ASP A 138 -14.37 -15.77 -18.49
CA ASP A 138 -14.95 -14.45 -18.33
C ASP A 138 -14.15 -13.59 -17.34
N GLN A 139 -13.81 -12.37 -17.76
CA GLN A 139 -12.97 -11.46 -16.98
C GLN A 139 -13.68 -10.95 -15.73
N GLU A 140 -14.99 -10.70 -15.79
CA GLU A 140 -15.74 -10.20 -14.63
C GLU A 140 -15.82 -11.29 -13.55
N VAL A 141 -16.06 -12.55 -13.95
CA VAL A 141 -16.02 -13.69 -13.01
C VAL A 141 -14.65 -13.79 -12.33
N GLN A 142 -13.58 -13.64 -13.11
CA GLN A 142 -12.22 -13.72 -12.59
C GLN A 142 -11.85 -12.56 -11.67
N LYS A 143 -12.32 -11.34 -11.97
CA LYS A 143 -12.21 -10.17 -11.09
C LYS A 143 -12.87 -10.46 -9.74
N GLN A 144 -14.12 -10.91 -9.76
CA GLN A 144 -14.87 -11.24 -8.54
C GLN A 144 -14.23 -12.40 -7.76
N LEU A 145 -13.64 -13.38 -8.45
CA LEU A 145 -12.87 -14.46 -7.84
C LEU A 145 -11.61 -13.94 -7.10
N CYS A 146 -10.85 -13.02 -7.71
CA CYS A 146 -9.70 -12.41 -7.06
C CYS A 146 -10.12 -11.69 -5.78
N ARG A 147 -11.17 -10.86 -5.87
CA ARG A 147 -11.77 -10.19 -4.72
C ARG A 147 -12.20 -11.16 -3.62
N SER A 148 -12.89 -12.26 -3.98
CA SER A 148 -13.29 -13.28 -3.01
C SER A 148 -12.10 -13.84 -2.25
N LEU A 149 -11.02 -14.19 -2.96
CA LEU A 149 -9.83 -14.78 -2.35
C LEU A 149 -9.09 -13.79 -1.44
N THR A 150 -9.08 -12.49 -1.78
CA THR A 150 -8.57 -11.42 -0.92
C THR A 150 -9.38 -11.31 0.37
N LEU A 151 -10.71 -11.26 0.29
CA LEU A 151 -11.58 -11.20 1.48
C LEU A 151 -11.49 -12.45 2.37
N LEU A 152 -11.36 -13.62 1.74
CA LEU A 152 -11.16 -14.89 2.44
C LEU A 152 -9.82 -14.93 3.19
N LEU A 153 -8.81 -14.22 2.70
CA LEU A 153 -7.51 -14.15 3.36
C LEU A 153 -7.59 -13.42 4.71
N GLU A 154 -8.39 -12.37 4.77
CA GLU A 154 -8.57 -11.55 5.98
C GLU A 154 -9.39 -12.29 7.04
N SER A 155 -10.49 -12.94 6.63
CA SER A 155 -11.48 -13.49 7.58
C SER A 155 -11.41 -15.01 7.75
N TYR A 156 -10.80 -15.74 6.81
CA TYR A 156 -10.85 -17.21 6.73
C TYR A 156 -9.50 -17.85 6.38
N LEU A 157 -8.40 -17.23 6.81
CA LEU A 157 -7.02 -17.70 6.55
C LEU A 157 -6.83 -19.19 6.85
N ASP A 158 -7.33 -19.69 7.99
CA ASP A 158 -7.18 -21.09 8.40
C ASP A 158 -7.73 -22.10 7.39
N LYS A 159 -8.82 -21.74 6.70
CA LYS A 159 -9.49 -22.59 5.71
C LYS A 159 -8.74 -22.62 4.39
N ILE A 160 -8.15 -21.49 3.98
CA ILE A 160 -7.42 -21.37 2.71
C ILE A 160 -5.93 -21.67 2.82
N ALA A 161 -5.36 -21.65 4.03
CA ALA A 161 -3.94 -21.89 4.31
C ALA A 161 -3.35 -23.13 3.58
N PRO A 162 -4.02 -24.29 3.50
CA PRO A 162 -3.48 -25.46 2.80
C PRO A 162 -3.31 -25.27 1.28
N GLN A 163 -4.09 -24.36 0.67
CA GLN A 163 -4.07 -24.06 -0.76
C GLN A 163 -3.39 -22.72 -1.07
N LEU A 164 -2.90 -22.02 -0.05
CA LEU A 164 -2.35 -20.67 -0.18
C LEU A 164 -1.18 -20.55 -1.16
N PRO A 165 -0.26 -21.55 -1.29
CA PRO A 165 0.75 -21.51 -2.34
C PRO A 165 0.17 -21.51 -3.76
N ASN A 166 -0.87 -22.31 -4.00
CA ASN A 166 -1.54 -22.36 -5.31
C ASN A 166 -2.32 -21.07 -5.58
N ILE A 167 -2.97 -20.52 -4.54
CA ILE A 167 -3.66 -19.22 -4.62
C ILE A 167 -2.65 -18.11 -4.93
N ALA A 168 -1.48 -18.11 -4.30
CA ALA A 168 -0.44 -17.13 -4.56
C ALA A 168 0.10 -17.23 -6.01
N GLU A 169 0.31 -18.42 -6.55
CA GLU A 169 0.68 -18.57 -7.97
C GLU A 169 -0.43 -18.08 -8.91
N PHE A 170 -1.68 -18.38 -8.58
CA PHE A 170 -2.83 -17.86 -9.33
C PHE A 170 -2.90 -16.34 -9.27
N MET A 171 -2.78 -15.73 -8.10
CA MET A 171 -2.77 -14.28 -7.93
C MET A 171 -1.64 -13.62 -8.69
N LEU A 172 -0.44 -14.21 -8.68
CA LEU A 172 0.70 -13.72 -9.46
C LEU A 172 0.43 -13.70 -10.97
N LEU A 173 -0.29 -14.71 -11.47
CA LEU A 173 -0.74 -14.73 -12.85
C LEU A 173 -1.78 -13.62 -13.11
N ARG A 174 -2.75 -13.44 -12.20
CA ARG A 174 -3.83 -12.45 -12.33
C ARG A 174 -3.36 -11.00 -12.18
N THR A 175 -2.33 -10.72 -11.37
CA THR A 175 -1.71 -9.39 -11.27
C THR A 175 -1.09 -8.94 -12.61
N GLN A 176 -0.83 -9.87 -13.54
CA GLN A 176 -0.30 -9.58 -14.87
C GLN A 176 -1.37 -9.56 -15.97
N ASP A 177 -2.67 -9.58 -15.61
CA ASP A 177 -3.75 -9.55 -16.59
C ASP A 177 -3.73 -8.22 -17.39
N THR A 178 -4.21 -8.30 -18.62
CA THR A 178 -4.45 -7.14 -19.49
C THR A 178 -5.60 -6.25 -19.01
N ASN A 179 -6.51 -6.80 -18.21
CA ASN A 179 -7.59 -6.04 -17.59
C ASN A 179 -7.11 -5.45 -16.26
N ASP A 180 -6.97 -4.13 -16.21
CA ASP A 180 -6.47 -3.40 -15.04
C ASP A 180 -7.33 -3.59 -13.79
N GLU A 181 -8.66 -3.71 -13.92
CA GLU A 181 -9.54 -3.95 -12.77
C GLU A 181 -9.27 -5.33 -12.14
N THR A 182 -9.04 -6.35 -12.97
CA THR A 182 -8.71 -7.68 -12.43
C THR A 182 -7.30 -7.73 -11.86
N ALA A 183 -6.36 -7.07 -12.52
CA ALA A 183 -5.00 -6.96 -12.01
C ALA A 183 -4.96 -6.20 -10.68
N LEU A 184 -5.79 -5.17 -10.51
CA LEU A 184 -5.94 -4.41 -9.26
C LEU A 184 -6.45 -5.29 -8.12
N GLU A 185 -7.57 -6.00 -8.32
CA GLU A 185 -8.14 -6.91 -7.31
C GLU A 185 -7.15 -8.03 -6.93
N ALA A 186 -6.39 -8.55 -7.91
CA ALA A 186 -5.32 -9.51 -7.64
C ALA A 186 -4.10 -8.86 -6.95
N CYS A 187 -3.85 -7.57 -7.15
CA CYS A 187 -2.78 -6.85 -6.48
C CYS A 187 -3.12 -6.56 -5.01
N GLU A 188 -4.39 -6.29 -4.70
CA GLU A 188 -4.87 -6.08 -3.33
C GLU A 188 -4.68 -7.31 -2.44
N PHE A 189 -4.70 -8.51 -3.03
CA PHE A 189 -4.33 -9.74 -2.33
C PHE A 189 -2.95 -9.64 -1.66
N TRP A 190 -1.96 -8.98 -2.28
CA TRP A 190 -0.62 -8.86 -1.70
C TRP A 190 -0.59 -7.95 -0.48
N LEU A 191 -1.40 -6.89 -0.47
CA LEU A 191 -1.59 -6.01 0.69
C LEU A 191 -2.23 -6.78 1.85
N ALA A 192 -3.37 -7.42 1.59
CA ALA A 192 -4.06 -8.23 2.59
C ALA A 192 -3.16 -9.37 3.12
N PHE A 193 -2.35 -9.98 2.25
CA PHE A 193 -1.47 -11.07 2.68
C PHE A 193 -0.33 -10.58 3.57
N ALA A 194 0.14 -9.36 3.34
CA ALA A 194 1.21 -8.77 4.12
C ALA A 194 0.80 -8.50 5.58
N GLU A 195 -0.50 -8.41 5.90
CA GLU A 195 -1.01 -8.34 7.27
C GLU A 195 -0.67 -9.58 8.12
N ASN A 196 -0.25 -10.69 7.49
CA ASN A 196 0.18 -11.93 8.13
C ASN A 196 1.66 -12.25 7.85
N PRO A 197 2.63 -11.54 8.48
CA PRO A 197 4.05 -11.58 8.07
C PRO A 197 4.70 -12.96 8.10
N GLN A 198 4.31 -13.83 9.05
CA GLN A 198 4.93 -15.16 9.18
C GLN A 198 4.55 -16.06 8.01
N MET A 199 3.25 -16.17 7.72
CA MET A 199 2.73 -16.96 6.59
C MET A 199 3.17 -16.37 5.25
N CYS A 200 3.16 -15.04 5.15
CA CYS A 200 3.65 -14.30 4.00
C CYS A 200 5.11 -14.66 3.68
N LYS A 201 6.00 -14.72 4.68
CA LYS A 201 7.39 -15.15 4.49
C LYS A 201 7.53 -16.57 3.96
N GLU A 202 6.76 -17.50 4.52
CA GLU A 202 6.82 -18.92 4.17
C GLU A 202 6.31 -19.18 2.75
N VAL A 203 5.20 -18.57 2.36
CA VAL A 203 4.55 -18.77 1.05
C VAL A 203 5.15 -17.89 -0.04
N LEU A 204 5.42 -16.60 0.24
CA LEU A 204 5.94 -15.70 -0.77
C LEU A 204 7.45 -15.86 -0.98
N GLY A 205 8.22 -16.35 0.00
CA GLY A 205 9.68 -16.50 -0.14
C GLY A 205 10.14 -17.12 -1.47
N PRO A 206 9.59 -18.28 -1.90
CA PRO A 206 9.93 -18.91 -3.17
C PRO A 206 9.47 -18.14 -4.42
N ILE A 207 8.38 -17.38 -4.35
CA ILE A 207 7.80 -16.65 -5.49
C ILE A 207 8.21 -15.17 -5.54
N LEU A 208 8.83 -14.65 -4.48
CA LEU A 208 9.27 -13.26 -4.34
C LEU A 208 10.10 -12.78 -5.54
N PRO A 209 11.09 -13.55 -6.07
CA PRO A 209 11.85 -13.11 -7.24
C PRO A 209 11.01 -12.96 -8.51
N LYS A 210 9.86 -13.63 -8.60
CA LYS A 210 8.91 -13.51 -9.72
C LYS A 210 7.88 -12.41 -9.47
N LEU A 211 7.48 -12.20 -8.21
CA LEU A 211 6.50 -11.18 -7.82
C LEU A 211 7.05 -9.76 -7.95
N LEU A 212 8.29 -9.52 -7.52
CA LEU A 212 8.87 -8.17 -7.52
C LEU A 212 8.93 -7.51 -8.92
N PRO A 213 9.37 -8.19 -9.99
CA PRO A 213 9.31 -7.63 -11.34
C PRO A 213 7.88 -7.28 -11.78
N VAL A 214 6.90 -8.08 -11.37
CA VAL A 214 5.49 -7.85 -11.69
C VAL A 214 4.99 -6.60 -10.98
N LEU A 215 5.21 -6.46 -9.68
CA LEU A 215 4.80 -5.28 -8.92
C LEU A 215 5.44 -4.00 -9.49
N VAL A 216 6.74 -4.01 -9.80
CA VAL A 216 7.40 -2.83 -10.41
C VAL A 216 6.83 -2.54 -11.81
N LYS A 217 6.48 -3.56 -12.59
CA LYS A 217 5.82 -3.37 -13.89
C LYS A 217 4.43 -2.74 -13.75
N CYS A 218 3.65 -3.16 -12.75
CA CYS A 218 2.34 -2.59 -12.43
C CYS A 218 2.42 -1.12 -11.96
N MET A 219 3.61 -0.63 -11.58
CA MET A 219 3.84 0.77 -11.24
C MET A 219 4.06 1.70 -12.45
N LYS A 220 4.02 1.18 -13.68
CA LYS A 220 4.09 2.00 -14.90
C LYS A 220 2.75 2.70 -15.13
N TYR A 221 2.79 3.90 -15.67
CA TYR A 221 1.58 4.56 -16.17
C TYR A 221 0.96 3.77 -17.33
N THR A 222 -0.36 3.66 -17.32
CA THR A 222 -1.11 3.11 -18.45
C THR A 222 -1.20 4.14 -19.58
N GLU A 223 -1.52 3.71 -20.80
CA GLU A 223 -1.73 4.63 -21.91
C GLU A 223 -2.86 5.64 -21.59
N THR A 224 -3.90 5.19 -20.90
CA THR A 224 -5.01 6.03 -20.44
C THR A 224 -4.54 7.08 -19.44
N ASP A 225 -3.71 6.70 -18.46
CA ASP A 225 -3.13 7.65 -17.50
C ASP A 225 -2.29 8.72 -18.21
N ILE A 226 -1.48 8.30 -19.20
CA ILE A 226 -0.63 9.21 -19.99
C ILE A 226 -1.49 10.17 -20.81
N ILE A 227 -2.59 9.70 -21.38
CA ILE A 227 -3.54 10.54 -22.13
C ILE A 227 -4.17 11.57 -21.19
N LEU A 228 -4.60 11.15 -19.99
CA LEU A 228 -5.17 12.05 -18.99
C LEU A 228 -4.14 13.10 -18.54
N LEU A 229 -2.93 12.68 -18.21
CA LEU A 229 -1.80 13.55 -17.86
C LEU A 229 -1.46 14.58 -18.95
N LYS A 230 -1.58 14.20 -20.23
CA LYS A 230 -1.35 15.10 -21.37
C LYS A 230 -2.55 15.99 -21.71
N GLY A 231 -3.75 15.61 -21.27
CA GLY A 231 -4.98 16.38 -21.48
C GLY A 231 -5.04 17.63 -20.63
N ASP A 232 -4.45 17.59 -19.43
CA ASP A 232 -4.53 18.65 -18.42
C ASP A 232 -3.30 19.57 -18.36
N VAL A 233 -2.27 19.34 -19.19
CA VAL A 233 -1.01 20.11 -19.12
C VAL A 233 -0.59 20.55 -20.53
N GLU A 234 -0.42 21.86 -20.75
CA GLU A 234 0.31 22.35 -21.93
C GLU A 234 1.74 21.77 -21.85
N ASP A 235 2.20 21.03 -22.86
CA ASP A 235 3.52 20.37 -22.88
C ASP A 235 4.67 21.39 -22.69
N ASP A 236 5.01 21.63 -21.43
CA ASP A 236 6.02 22.57 -20.95
C ASP A 236 7.31 21.85 -20.56
N SER A 237 7.49 20.61 -21.01
CA SER A 237 8.69 19.79 -20.79
C SER A 237 10.01 20.46 -21.23
N ASN A 238 9.93 21.48 -22.07
CA ASN A 238 11.05 22.30 -22.54
C ASN A 238 11.15 23.68 -21.85
N VAL A 239 10.28 23.97 -20.89
CA VAL A 239 10.28 25.19 -20.09
C VAL A 239 11.05 24.90 -18.80
N PRO A 240 12.08 25.69 -18.46
CA PRO A 240 12.79 25.51 -17.21
C PRO A 240 11.86 25.69 -16.00
N ASP A 241 11.85 24.71 -15.08
CA ASP A 241 11.07 24.75 -13.83
C ASP A 241 11.33 26.05 -13.06
N ARG A 242 10.27 26.64 -12.49
CA ARG A 242 10.43 27.79 -11.61
C ARG A 242 10.94 27.28 -10.25
N VAL A 243 11.68 28.13 -9.53
CA VAL A 243 12.24 27.79 -8.20
C VAL A 243 11.17 27.34 -7.19
N GLN A 244 9.93 27.75 -7.38
CA GLN A 244 8.77 27.36 -6.57
C GLN A 244 8.25 25.94 -6.88
N ASP A 245 8.48 25.41 -8.08
CA ASP A 245 8.01 24.10 -8.55
C ASP A 245 8.92 22.96 -8.06
N ILE A 246 10.18 23.28 -7.75
CA ILE A 246 11.24 22.34 -7.33
C ILE A 246 11.12 21.95 -5.84
N LYS A 247 10.29 22.63 -5.05
CA LYS A 247 10.16 22.34 -3.61
C LYS A 247 9.44 21.01 -3.41
N PRO A 248 10.00 20.06 -2.62
CA PRO A 248 9.35 18.79 -2.34
C PRO A 248 8.01 19.03 -1.65
N ARG A 249 6.92 18.62 -2.31
CA ARG A 249 5.60 18.52 -1.71
C ARG A 249 5.58 17.28 -0.81
N PHE A 250 5.83 17.46 0.49
CA PHE A 250 5.66 16.38 1.46
C PHE A 250 4.16 16.09 1.61
N HIS A 251 3.66 15.06 0.93
CA HIS A 251 2.38 14.45 1.27
C HIS A 251 2.52 13.86 2.67
N ARG A 252 1.90 14.50 3.67
CA ARG A 252 1.71 13.87 4.97
C ARG A 252 0.86 12.63 4.74
N ALA A 253 1.40 11.45 5.09
CA ALA A 253 0.60 10.23 5.15
C ALA A 253 -0.61 10.51 6.05
N LYS A 254 -1.81 10.60 5.46
CA LYS A 254 -3.04 10.44 6.22
C LYS A 254 -3.00 9.00 6.71
N THR A 255 -2.74 8.80 8.00
CA THR A 255 -3.12 7.59 8.72
C THR A 255 -4.50 7.19 8.24
N GLN A 256 -4.64 6.02 7.62
CA GLN A 256 -5.93 5.42 7.29
C GLN A 256 -6.72 5.25 8.59
N GLY A 257 -7.50 6.27 8.91
CA GLY A 257 -8.52 6.21 9.95
C GLY A 257 -9.68 5.43 9.36
N VAL A 258 -9.86 4.23 9.88
CA VAL A 258 -11.07 3.42 9.73
C VAL A 258 -12.30 4.32 9.88
N VAL A 259 -13.13 4.36 8.84
CA VAL A 259 -14.44 5.02 8.88
C VAL A 259 -15.36 4.16 9.74
N GLY A 260 -15.83 4.70 10.87
CA GLY A 260 -16.75 4.01 11.77
C GLY A 260 -17.34 4.88 12.88
N SER A 261 -18.44 5.55 12.55
CA SER A 261 -19.57 5.98 13.41
C SER A 261 -19.35 6.94 14.60
N SER A 262 -20.05 8.07 14.51
CA SER A 262 -20.26 9.09 15.54
C SER A 262 -21.07 8.58 16.75
N SER A 263 -20.55 8.74 17.97
CA SER A 263 -21.23 9.34 19.15
C SER A 263 -20.60 8.89 20.47
N ALA A 264 -20.00 9.82 21.22
CA ALA A 264 -20.34 10.10 22.63
C ALA A 264 -19.29 11.03 23.27
N HIS A 265 -19.78 12.11 23.86
CA HIS A 265 -19.06 12.98 24.79
C HIS A 265 -18.46 12.22 25.97
N THR A 266 -17.20 12.53 26.32
CA THR A 266 -16.77 12.69 27.72
C THR A 266 -15.44 13.45 27.82
N SER A 267 -15.40 14.44 28.71
CA SER A 267 -14.27 15.30 29.04
C SER A 267 -13.08 14.54 29.68
N PRO A 268 -11.86 15.11 29.63
CA PRO A 268 -10.64 14.47 30.15
C PRO A 268 -10.37 14.87 31.60
N ASN A 269 -10.19 13.90 32.50
CA ASN A 269 -9.41 14.08 33.73
C ASN A 269 -9.08 12.73 34.41
N ASP A 270 -7.90 12.72 35.04
CA ASP A 270 -7.32 11.75 35.99
C ASP A 270 -6.57 10.54 35.39
N LEU A 271 -5.36 10.15 35.81
CA LEU A 271 -4.36 10.65 36.77
C LEU A 271 -3.14 9.69 36.64
N ASN A 272 -1.90 10.23 36.74
CA ASN A 272 -0.68 9.67 37.37
C ASN A 272 -0.08 8.30 36.91
N GLU A 273 1.23 8.02 36.93
CA GLU A 273 2.40 8.67 37.55
C GLU A 273 3.73 8.02 37.06
N ALA A 274 4.83 8.70 37.44
CA ALA A 274 6.24 8.26 37.58
C ALA A 274 7.19 8.64 36.43
N GLY A 275 8.23 9.46 36.62
CA GLY A 275 8.76 10.14 37.80
C GLY A 275 10.18 10.69 37.54
N PHE A 276 10.55 11.75 38.28
CA PHE A 276 11.90 12.33 38.49
C PHE A 276 12.58 13.04 37.29
N GLY A 277 13.06 14.30 37.33
CA GLY A 277 13.14 15.33 38.37
C GLY A 277 14.32 16.31 38.10
N MET A 278 14.02 17.54 37.62
CA MET A 278 14.67 18.88 37.84
C MET A 278 16.21 19.08 37.64
N PRO A 279 16.78 20.33 37.63
CA PRO A 279 16.22 21.72 37.69
C PRO A 279 16.72 22.66 36.54
N ASN A 280 15.94 23.64 36.05
CA ASN A 280 15.73 25.03 36.52
C ASN A 280 17.01 25.93 36.58
N THR A 281 17.16 26.97 35.76
CA THR A 281 17.02 28.44 36.06
C THR A 281 17.72 29.22 34.91
N ALA A 282 17.44 30.48 34.50
CA ALA A 282 16.59 31.56 34.97
C ALA A 282 16.37 32.60 33.83
N GLN A 283 15.20 33.25 33.86
CA GLN A 283 14.93 34.69 33.62
C GLN A 283 15.43 35.36 32.31
N GLN A 284 14.48 35.84 31.48
CA GLN A 284 14.02 37.24 31.53
C GLN A 284 12.81 37.47 30.60
N GLN A 285 11.76 38.04 31.18
CA GLN A 285 10.62 38.64 30.49
C GLN A 285 11.05 39.94 29.81
N GLN A 286 10.57 40.17 28.58
CA GLN A 286 10.25 41.53 28.13
C GLN A 286 9.04 41.53 27.20
N GLN A 287 8.02 42.26 27.65
CA GLN A 287 6.76 42.58 26.97
C GLN A 287 6.98 43.47 25.75
N ARG A 288 6.17 43.25 24.70
CA ARG A 288 5.60 44.23 23.74
C ARG A 288 4.58 43.45 22.90
N GLN A 289 3.28 43.51 23.24
CA GLN A 289 2.24 44.44 22.73
C GLN A 289 1.97 44.31 21.23
N ASP A 290 0.71 43.95 20.95
CA ASP A 290 0.07 43.69 19.67
C ASP A 290 0.19 44.83 18.65
N SER A 291 0.29 44.45 17.38
CA SER A 291 -0.28 45.18 16.26
C SER A 291 -0.72 44.17 15.20
N ASP A 292 -2.03 44.14 14.96
CA ASP A 292 -2.74 43.44 13.90
C ASP A 292 -2.27 43.86 12.49
N ASP A 293 -2.75 43.08 11.51
CA ASP A 293 -2.72 43.25 10.05
C ASP A 293 -1.48 42.72 9.31
N ASP A 294 -1.57 41.46 8.86
CA ASP A 294 -1.32 41.15 7.45
C ASP A 294 -2.35 40.11 7.00
N ASP A 295 -3.12 40.52 6.00
CA ASP A 295 -4.15 39.77 5.29
C ASP A 295 -3.57 38.49 4.68
N ASP A 296 -3.81 37.33 5.29
CA ASP A 296 -3.76 36.06 4.56
C ASP A 296 -5.09 35.92 3.79
N GLU A 297 -5.18 36.66 2.67
CA GLU A 297 -6.18 36.41 1.64
C GLU A 297 -6.12 34.93 1.23
N GLU A 298 -7.27 34.26 1.33
CA GLU A 298 -7.53 32.95 0.74
C GLU A 298 -7.19 32.98 -0.76
N GLU A 299 -5.99 32.55 -1.15
CA GLU A 299 -5.85 31.93 -2.46
C GLU A 299 -6.51 30.57 -2.36
N GLY A 300 -7.77 30.56 -2.80
CA GLY A 300 -8.63 29.40 -2.87
C GLY A 300 -7.83 28.19 -3.34
N ALA A 301 -7.78 27.20 -2.46
CA ALA A 301 -7.51 25.83 -2.85
C ALA A 301 -8.56 25.48 -3.90
N GLY A 302 -8.21 25.76 -5.16
CA GLY A 302 -8.87 25.20 -6.31
C GLY A 302 -8.86 23.70 -6.06
N ASP A 303 -10.06 23.23 -5.79
CA ASP A 303 -10.63 21.88 -5.81
C ASP A 303 -10.14 21.01 -7.00
N ASP A 304 -8.82 20.92 -7.14
CA ASP A 304 -8.10 20.02 -8.06
C ASP A 304 -7.55 18.81 -7.28
N GLU A 305 -8.00 18.66 -6.03
CA GLU A 305 -8.03 17.38 -5.33
C GLU A 305 -9.22 16.57 -5.87
N THR A 306 -9.25 16.35 -7.20
CA THR A 306 -9.85 15.11 -7.69
C THR A 306 -9.07 14.02 -6.96
N THR A 307 -9.69 13.46 -5.92
CA THR A 307 -9.21 12.29 -5.19
C THR A 307 -8.70 11.30 -6.22
N THR A 308 -7.39 11.28 -6.45
CA THR A 308 -6.84 10.43 -7.50
C THR A 308 -7.24 9.02 -7.12
N GLU A 309 -8.07 8.42 -7.96
CA GLU A 309 -8.73 7.16 -7.70
C GLU A 309 -7.70 6.09 -7.31
N TRP A 310 -8.09 5.16 -6.44
CA TRP A 310 -7.25 4.04 -6.08
C TRP A 310 -7.06 3.17 -7.33
N ASN A 311 -5.80 2.94 -7.73
CA ASN A 311 -5.48 2.29 -8.99
C ASN A 311 -4.35 1.27 -8.83
N LEU A 312 -4.13 0.45 -9.87
CA LEU A 312 -3.15 -0.63 -9.87
C LEU A 312 -1.74 -0.14 -9.53
N ARG A 313 -1.33 1.04 -10.03
CA ARG A 313 -0.03 1.64 -9.77
C ARG A 313 0.18 1.94 -8.28
N LYS A 314 -0.80 2.56 -7.63
CA LYS A 314 -0.78 2.85 -6.19
C LYS A 314 -0.83 1.58 -5.36
N CYS A 315 -1.68 0.63 -5.75
CA CYS A 315 -1.82 -0.66 -5.06
C CYS A 315 -0.52 -1.48 -5.10
N ALA A 316 0.15 -1.54 -6.26
CA ALA A 316 1.43 -2.21 -6.39
C ALA A 316 2.53 -1.53 -5.57
N ALA A 317 2.58 -0.19 -5.55
CA ALA A 317 3.52 0.57 -4.73
C ALA A 317 3.30 0.32 -3.24
N ALA A 318 2.06 0.37 -2.77
CA ALA A 318 1.71 0.08 -1.39
C ALA A 318 2.04 -1.38 -1.02
N SER A 319 1.76 -2.33 -1.92
CA SER A 319 2.12 -3.75 -1.73
C SER A 319 3.62 -3.91 -1.55
N LEU A 320 4.41 -3.25 -2.42
CA LEU A 320 5.87 -3.31 -2.34
C LEU A 320 6.40 -2.67 -1.05
N ASP A 321 5.81 -1.57 -0.59
CA ASP A 321 6.16 -0.91 0.66
C ASP A 321 5.97 -1.85 1.86
N VAL A 322 4.78 -2.42 2.05
CA VAL A 322 4.52 -3.34 3.17
C VAL A 322 5.40 -4.59 3.09
N LEU A 323 5.59 -5.15 1.88
CA LEU A 323 6.51 -6.28 1.67
C LEU A 323 7.96 -5.92 1.99
N SER A 324 8.38 -4.68 1.75
CA SER A 324 9.72 -4.19 2.09
C SER A 324 9.96 -4.21 3.60
N GLY A 325 8.95 -3.88 4.41
CA GLY A 325 9.00 -3.99 5.87
C GLY A 325 9.08 -5.45 6.36
N ILE A 326 8.51 -6.41 5.62
CA ILE A 326 8.50 -7.83 5.99
C ILE A 326 9.81 -8.53 5.63
N PHE A 327 10.23 -8.41 4.37
CA PHE A 327 11.36 -9.17 3.80
C PHE A 327 12.70 -8.46 3.89
N THR A 328 12.68 -7.13 4.03
CA THR A 328 13.85 -6.25 4.18
C THR A 328 14.99 -6.64 3.24
N ASP A 329 16.08 -7.19 3.79
CA ASP A 329 17.31 -7.56 3.10
C ASP A 329 17.07 -8.57 1.96
N THR A 330 16.17 -9.55 2.18
CA THR A 330 15.90 -10.60 1.18
C THR A 330 15.22 -10.02 -0.06
N LEU A 331 14.37 -9.02 0.12
CA LEU A 331 13.69 -8.32 -0.96
C LEU A 331 14.67 -7.45 -1.75
N LEU A 332 15.62 -6.79 -1.08
CA LEU A 332 16.62 -5.95 -1.75
C LEU A 332 17.52 -6.72 -2.72
N VAL A 333 17.94 -7.93 -2.38
CA VAL A 333 18.78 -8.75 -3.27
C VAL A 333 18.12 -8.98 -4.63
N HIS A 334 16.79 -9.13 -4.65
CA HIS A 334 16.02 -9.34 -5.86
C HIS A 334 15.55 -8.05 -6.52
N LEU A 335 15.29 -7.00 -5.73
CA LEU A 335 14.75 -5.73 -6.23
C LEU A 335 15.82 -4.80 -6.82
N LEU A 336 17.05 -4.81 -6.28
CA LEU A 336 18.12 -3.90 -6.74
C LEU A 336 18.45 -4.04 -8.24
N PRO A 337 18.59 -5.25 -8.81
CA PRO A 337 18.80 -5.40 -10.25
C PRO A 337 17.66 -4.78 -11.07
N ILE A 338 16.42 -4.94 -10.61
CA ILE A 338 15.21 -4.42 -11.28
C ILE A 338 15.18 -2.89 -11.22
N LEU A 339 15.48 -2.31 -10.04
CA LEU A 339 15.57 -0.86 -9.87
C LEU A 339 16.69 -0.25 -10.71
N ASN A 340 17.84 -0.94 -10.80
CA ASN A 340 18.95 -0.47 -11.63
C ASN A 340 18.58 -0.50 -13.12
N GLU A 341 17.81 -1.48 -13.59
CA GLU A 341 17.31 -1.46 -14.96
C GLU A 341 16.25 -0.36 -15.18
N SER A 342 15.35 -0.17 -14.22
CA SER A 342 14.25 0.79 -14.38
C SER A 342 14.70 2.24 -14.27
N LEU A 343 15.47 2.60 -13.23
CA LEU A 343 15.95 3.97 -12.97
C LEU A 343 16.84 4.51 -14.10
N PHE A 344 17.58 3.63 -14.77
CA PHE A 344 18.49 3.99 -15.86
C PHE A 344 17.92 3.73 -17.25
N SER A 345 16.61 3.45 -17.35
CA SER A 345 15.94 3.28 -18.64
C SER A 345 15.81 4.60 -19.41
N ASP A 346 15.91 4.53 -20.74
CA ASP A 346 15.64 5.66 -21.64
C ASP A 346 14.14 5.99 -21.73
N GLN A 347 13.28 5.01 -21.43
CA GLN A 347 11.82 5.18 -21.41
C GLN A 347 11.39 5.81 -20.09
N TRP A 348 10.76 6.99 -20.16
CA TRP A 348 10.42 7.76 -18.96
C TRP A 348 9.38 7.04 -18.09
N GLU A 349 8.45 6.28 -18.68
CA GLU A 349 7.43 5.50 -17.96
C GLU A 349 8.08 4.41 -17.09
N VAL A 350 9.15 3.79 -17.60
CA VAL A 350 9.90 2.76 -16.90
C VAL A 350 10.73 3.38 -15.79
N LYS A 351 11.39 4.50 -16.06
CA LYS A 351 12.13 5.28 -15.06
C LYS A 351 11.24 5.69 -13.89
N GLU A 352 10.07 6.21 -14.20
CA GLU A 352 9.08 6.67 -13.23
C GLU A 352 8.51 5.52 -12.38
N SER A 353 8.30 4.33 -12.95
CA SER A 353 7.98 3.13 -12.15
C SER A 353 9.11 2.74 -11.19
N GLY A 354 10.37 2.93 -11.59
CA GLY A 354 11.54 2.73 -10.73
C GLY A 354 11.65 3.74 -9.61
N ILE A 355 11.33 5.02 -9.87
CA ILE A 355 11.30 6.09 -8.87
C ILE A 355 10.20 5.81 -7.83
N LEU A 356 9.00 5.44 -8.28
CA LEU A 356 7.91 5.08 -7.38
C LEU A 356 8.25 3.85 -6.53
N ALA A 357 8.80 2.80 -7.14
CA ALA A 357 9.25 1.61 -6.41
C ALA A 357 10.35 1.92 -5.39
N LEU A 358 11.27 2.83 -5.73
CA LEU A 358 12.31 3.30 -4.81
C LEU A 358 11.71 4.07 -3.63
N GLY A 359 10.71 4.92 -3.88
CA GLY A 359 9.95 5.61 -2.84
C GLY A 359 9.22 4.64 -1.91
N ALA A 360 8.57 3.62 -2.48
CA ALA A 360 7.85 2.60 -1.72
C ALA A 360 8.76 1.81 -0.75
N ILE A 361 9.98 1.47 -1.16
CA ILE A 361 10.91 0.74 -0.27
C ILE A 361 11.73 1.65 0.64
N ALA A 362 11.58 2.96 0.53
CA ALA A 362 12.44 3.90 1.23
C ALA A 362 12.34 3.70 2.75
N GLU A 363 11.15 3.53 3.33
CA GLU A 363 11.04 3.37 4.78
C GLU A 363 11.52 1.99 5.27
N GLY A 364 11.18 0.90 4.55
CA GLY A 364 11.55 -0.46 4.95
C GLY A 364 13.01 -0.84 4.69
N CYS A 365 13.69 -0.19 3.74
CA CYS A 365 15.01 -0.59 3.24
C CYS A 365 16.03 0.55 3.09
N MET A 366 15.68 1.80 3.43
CA MET A 366 16.47 3.03 3.13
C MET A 366 17.96 2.87 3.37
N THR A 367 18.32 2.30 4.52
CA THR A 367 19.69 2.39 5.01
C THR A 367 20.64 1.54 4.19
N ILE A 368 20.26 0.32 3.81
CA ILE A 368 21.13 -0.52 3.02
C ILE A 368 21.13 -0.06 1.55
N THR A 369 19.96 0.31 1.02
CA THR A 369 19.79 0.77 -0.37
C THR A 369 20.56 2.05 -0.67
N LEU A 370 20.45 3.09 0.16
CA LEU A 370 21.22 4.34 0.00
C LEU A 370 22.72 4.09 0.02
N GLY A 371 23.19 3.20 0.91
CA GLY A 371 24.60 2.83 0.95
C GLY A 371 25.05 2.14 -0.33
N ARG A 372 24.22 1.23 -0.86
CA ARG A 372 24.53 0.47 -2.08
C ARG A 372 24.50 1.28 -3.36
N PHE A 373 23.70 2.34 -3.47
CA PHE A 373 23.75 3.23 -4.63
C PHE A 373 25.15 3.81 -4.86
N GLY A 374 25.90 4.05 -3.79
CA GLY A 374 27.29 4.47 -3.88
C GLY A 374 28.24 3.47 -4.53
N LEU A 375 27.84 2.22 -4.77
CA LEU A 375 28.67 1.25 -5.50
C LEU A 375 28.73 1.54 -7.01
N ASN A 376 27.65 2.08 -7.57
CA ASN A 376 27.49 2.28 -9.00
C ASN A 376 27.38 3.77 -9.38
N CYS A 377 26.84 4.60 -8.47
CA CYS A 377 26.49 6.00 -8.73
C CYS A 377 27.08 6.93 -7.66
N SER A 378 28.34 6.70 -7.28
CA SER A 378 28.96 7.45 -6.19
C SER A 378 29.07 8.94 -6.51
N ALA A 379 29.29 9.32 -7.76
CA ALA A 379 29.44 10.71 -8.17
C ALA A 379 28.10 11.46 -8.09
N GLU A 380 27.01 10.82 -8.49
CA GLU A 380 25.67 11.37 -8.60
C GLU A 380 25.00 11.51 -7.23
N VAL A 381 25.24 10.55 -6.32
CA VAL A 381 24.61 10.53 -4.99
C VAL A 381 25.44 11.30 -3.95
N SER A 382 26.76 11.41 -4.13
CA SER A 382 27.64 12.10 -3.17
C SER A 382 27.29 13.56 -2.84
N PRO A 383 26.67 14.38 -3.71
CA PRO A 383 26.23 15.73 -3.35
C PRO A 383 25.18 15.74 -2.22
N PHE A 384 24.33 14.73 -2.15
CA PHE A 384 23.25 14.58 -1.17
C PHE A 384 23.68 13.86 0.11
N LEU A 385 24.97 13.48 0.21
CA LEU A 385 25.49 12.70 1.34
C LEU A 385 25.21 13.36 2.70
N ALA A 386 25.28 14.70 2.77
CA ALA A 386 25.01 15.45 4.00
C ALA A 386 23.57 15.29 4.51
N ASP A 387 22.61 15.05 3.61
CA ASP A 387 21.18 15.02 3.94
C ASP A 387 20.80 13.72 4.65
N PHE A 388 21.46 12.60 4.34
CA PHE A 388 21.10 11.28 4.85
C PHE A 388 22.17 10.59 5.71
N ILE A 389 23.45 11.02 5.69
CA ILE A 389 24.53 10.26 6.35
C ILE A 389 24.33 10.10 7.87
N ARG A 390 23.72 11.08 8.54
CA ARG A 390 23.45 11.02 9.98
C ARG A 390 22.40 9.96 10.34
N PRO A 391 21.15 10.00 9.83
CA PRO A 391 20.18 8.94 10.10
C PRO A 391 20.67 7.58 9.60
N TRP A 392 21.43 7.55 8.49
CA TRP A 392 22.03 6.33 7.96
C TRP A 392 22.99 5.66 8.95
N CYS A 393 23.94 6.41 9.50
CA CYS A 393 24.90 5.90 10.48
C CYS A 393 24.21 5.40 11.75
N MET A 394 23.18 6.11 12.22
CA MET A 394 22.42 5.76 13.42
C MET A 394 21.60 4.48 13.28
N SER A 395 21.12 4.18 12.07
CA SER A 395 20.40 2.94 11.78
C SER A 395 21.39 1.76 11.68
N LEU A 396 22.44 1.88 10.88
CA LEU A 396 23.34 0.76 10.56
C LEU A 396 24.32 0.38 11.67
N ARG A 397 24.57 1.26 12.65
CA ARG A 397 25.35 0.90 13.86
C ARG A 397 24.72 -0.24 14.68
N ASN A 398 23.41 -0.45 14.57
CA ASN A 398 22.68 -1.48 15.33
C ASN A 398 22.49 -2.79 14.54
N VAL A 399 22.85 -2.80 13.25
CA VAL A 399 22.73 -3.97 12.38
C VAL A 399 23.93 -4.89 12.56
N ARG A 400 23.67 -6.20 12.64
CA ARG A 400 24.72 -7.23 12.74
C ARG A 400 25.55 -7.28 11.45
N ASP A 401 26.80 -7.67 11.57
CA ASP A 401 27.71 -7.78 10.42
C ASP A 401 27.21 -8.88 9.47
N ASN A 402 26.90 -8.49 8.23
CA ASN A 402 26.49 -9.35 7.13
C ASN A 402 26.96 -8.75 5.79
N GLU A 403 26.80 -9.48 4.69
CA GLU A 403 27.22 -9.05 3.34
C GLU A 403 26.51 -7.76 2.88
N GLU A 404 25.26 -7.59 3.31
CA GLU A 404 24.41 -6.44 2.99
C GLU A 404 24.95 -5.15 3.62
N LYS A 405 25.19 -5.17 4.93
CA LYS A 405 25.86 -4.09 5.66
C LYS A 405 27.22 -3.80 5.03
N GLU A 406 27.98 -4.82 4.64
CA GLU A 406 29.31 -4.62 4.04
C GLU A 406 29.21 -3.86 2.72
N SER A 407 28.34 -4.30 1.81
CA SER A 407 28.11 -3.63 0.54
C SER A 407 27.58 -2.19 0.68
N ALA A 408 26.71 -1.92 1.66
CA ALA A 408 26.23 -0.57 1.96
C ALA A 408 27.36 0.34 2.47
N PHE A 409 28.20 -0.14 3.39
CA PHE A 409 29.37 0.62 3.85
C PHE A 409 30.41 0.82 2.74
N ARG A 410 30.60 -0.15 1.83
CA ARG A 410 31.47 0.03 0.66
C ARG A 410 31.00 1.18 -0.22
N GLY A 411 29.70 1.27 -0.53
CA GLY A 411 29.18 2.36 -1.33
C GLY A 411 29.20 3.72 -0.62
N ILE A 412 28.96 3.78 0.70
CA ILE A 412 29.22 5.00 1.49
C ILE A 412 30.69 5.41 1.40
N CYS A 413 31.62 4.47 1.50
CA CYS A 413 33.03 4.78 1.41
C CYS A 413 33.41 5.38 0.04
N LEU A 414 32.79 4.90 -1.05
CA LEU A 414 32.97 5.46 -2.38
C LEU A 414 32.36 6.87 -2.49
N MET A 415 31.15 7.10 -1.97
CA MET A 415 30.52 8.41 -1.94
C MET A 415 31.32 9.44 -1.12
N VAL A 416 31.87 9.04 0.03
CA VAL A 416 32.75 9.88 0.85
C VAL A 416 34.03 10.25 0.09
N ASN A 417 34.57 9.36 -0.74
CA ASN A 417 35.74 9.69 -1.57
C ASN A 417 35.40 10.70 -2.68
N CYS A 418 34.16 10.69 -3.20
CA CYS A 418 33.67 11.67 -4.18
C CYS A 418 33.37 13.03 -3.54
N ASN A 419 32.74 13.06 -2.36
CA ASN A 419 32.41 14.28 -1.62
C ASN A 419 32.76 14.17 -0.12
N PRO A 420 34.03 14.39 0.27
CA PRO A 420 34.44 14.33 1.67
C PRO A 420 33.77 15.41 2.54
N GLN A 421 33.38 16.54 1.94
CA GLN A 421 32.72 17.63 2.67
C GLN A 421 31.32 17.26 3.13
N GLY A 422 30.62 16.39 2.39
CA GLY A 422 29.28 15.91 2.73
C GLY A 422 29.21 15.19 4.08
N VAL A 423 30.31 14.61 4.57
CA VAL A 423 30.36 13.92 5.87
C VAL A 423 31.09 14.70 6.96
N ALA A 424 31.74 15.83 6.64
CA ALA A 424 32.66 16.49 7.56
C ALA A 424 32.03 16.89 8.90
N ASN A 425 30.82 17.46 8.86
CA ASN A 425 30.06 17.87 10.06
C ASN A 425 29.45 16.68 10.82
N PHE A 426 29.38 15.50 10.19
CA PHE A 426 28.73 14.31 10.73
C PHE A 426 29.72 13.16 10.95
N PHE A 427 31.02 13.44 10.86
CA PHE A 427 32.07 12.42 10.83
C PHE A 427 32.10 11.54 12.09
N ILE A 428 31.68 12.08 13.25
CA ILE A 428 31.56 11.31 14.48
C ILE A 428 30.55 10.16 14.38
N PHE A 429 29.44 10.35 13.65
CA PHE A 429 28.43 9.31 13.42
C PHE A 429 28.99 8.22 12.50
N LEU A 430 29.77 8.60 11.49
CA LEU A 430 30.45 7.63 10.62
C LEU A 430 31.49 6.82 11.39
N CYS A 431 32.29 7.46 12.25
CA CYS A 431 33.25 6.77 13.14
C CYS A 431 32.57 5.76 14.06
N ASP A 432 31.44 6.13 14.65
CA ASP A 432 30.63 5.26 15.51
C ASP A 432 30.05 4.07 14.75
N ALA A 433 29.52 4.30 13.54
CA ALA A 433 29.04 3.26 12.66
C ALA A 433 30.16 2.30 12.21
N ILE A 434 31.36 2.81 11.89
CA ILE A 434 32.56 2.01 11.58
C ILE A 434 32.95 1.13 12.78
N ALA A 435 32.91 1.67 14.00
CA ALA A 435 33.25 0.92 15.21
C ALA A 435 32.19 -0.08 15.67
N SER A 436 31.03 -0.12 15.02
CA SER A 436 30.02 -1.16 15.24
C SER A 436 30.44 -2.52 14.66
N TRP A 437 31.38 -2.53 13.71
CA TRP A 437 31.88 -3.73 13.05
C TRP A 437 32.77 -4.57 13.97
N GLN A 438 32.42 -5.86 14.08
CA GLN A 438 33.19 -6.87 14.81
C GLN A 438 34.26 -7.48 13.92
N THR A 439 33.88 -7.93 12.72
CA THR A 439 34.78 -8.62 11.78
C THR A 439 34.57 -8.10 10.35
N PRO A 440 35.00 -6.87 10.03
CA PRO A 440 34.94 -6.38 8.66
C PRO A 440 35.95 -7.13 7.77
N SER A 441 35.61 -7.31 6.49
CA SER A 441 36.53 -7.87 5.50
C SER A 441 37.80 -7.02 5.35
N GLU A 442 38.89 -7.61 4.85
CA GLU A 442 40.15 -6.88 4.66
C GLU A 442 39.99 -5.66 3.75
N GLN A 443 39.19 -5.80 2.69
CA GLN A 443 38.88 -4.70 1.77
C GLN A 443 38.12 -3.57 2.48
N LEU A 444 37.07 -3.90 3.23
CA LEU A 444 36.28 -2.89 3.93
C LEU A 444 37.09 -2.21 5.04
N ARG A 445 37.89 -2.97 5.78
CA ARG A 445 38.82 -2.44 6.80
C ARG A 445 39.82 -1.45 6.19
N PHE A 446 40.34 -1.74 5.00
CA PHE A 446 41.22 -0.83 4.27
C PHE A 446 40.51 0.46 3.87
N MET A 447 39.27 0.38 3.38
CA MET A 447 38.46 1.56 3.03
C MET A 447 38.19 2.45 4.24
N PHE A 448 37.83 1.87 5.40
CA PHE A 448 37.65 2.61 6.65
C PHE A 448 38.92 3.32 7.09
N GLY A 449 40.06 2.62 7.09
CA GLY A 449 41.35 3.23 7.42
C GLY A 449 41.70 4.40 6.50
N ARG A 450 41.44 4.28 5.20
CA ARG A 450 41.66 5.37 4.23
C ARG A 450 40.81 6.59 4.52
N ILE A 451 39.53 6.43 4.85
CA ILE A 451 38.62 7.54 5.15
C ILE A 451 39.04 8.26 6.43
N ILE A 452 39.35 7.50 7.49
CA ILE A 452 39.81 8.05 8.77
C ILE A 452 41.12 8.83 8.58
N TYR A 453 42.07 8.26 7.83
CA TYR A 453 43.34 8.92 7.53
C TYR A 453 43.15 10.17 6.67
N ALA A 454 42.31 10.11 5.62
CA ALA A 454 42.02 11.24 4.75
C ALA A 454 41.38 12.39 5.53
N PHE A 455 40.42 12.10 6.40
CA PHE A 455 39.80 13.10 7.24
C PHE A 455 40.80 13.74 8.21
N LYS A 456 41.65 12.94 8.87
CA LYS A 456 42.75 13.42 9.73
C LYS A 456 43.71 14.35 8.97
N ALA A 457 44.07 13.99 7.75
CA ALA A 457 44.92 14.81 6.89
C ALA A 457 44.24 16.14 6.49
N GLN A 458 42.93 16.11 6.28
CA GLN A 458 42.14 17.28 5.88
C GLN A 458 41.94 18.29 7.02
N VAL A 459 41.63 17.84 8.24
CA VAL A 459 41.36 18.75 9.38
C VAL A 459 42.63 19.25 10.07
N GLY A 460 43.76 18.55 9.88
CA GLY A 460 45.04 18.86 10.51
C GLY A 460 45.16 18.34 11.95
N GLN A 461 46.40 18.23 12.45
CA GLN A 461 46.73 17.54 13.71
C GLN A 461 46.06 18.15 14.95
N GLU A 462 45.90 19.47 14.99
CA GLU A 462 45.32 20.20 16.13
C GLU A 462 43.80 19.97 16.23
N ASN A 463 43.07 20.20 15.13
CA ASN A 463 41.63 19.92 15.07
C ASN A 463 41.31 18.43 15.22
N TRP A 464 42.19 17.55 14.70
CA TRP A 464 42.08 16.12 14.92
C TRP A 464 42.17 15.76 16.41
N SER A 465 43.10 16.37 17.14
CA SER A 465 43.25 16.13 18.59
C SER A 465 42.01 16.60 19.37
N ASN A 466 41.44 17.74 18.98
CA ASN A 466 40.19 18.26 19.55
C ASN A 466 38.99 17.36 19.22
N PHE A 467 38.90 16.86 17.99
CA PHE A 467 37.87 15.90 17.57
C PHE A 467 37.98 14.59 18.37
N VAL A 468 39.18 14.01 18.46
CA VAL A 468 39.43 12.76 19.21
C VAL A 468 39.14 12.91 20.71
N ALA A 469 39.23 14.13 21.26
CA ALA A 469 38.85 14.40 22.65
C ALA A 469 37.32 14.39 22.87
N GLN A 470 36.52 14.67 21.83
CA GLN A 470 35.05 14.64 21.88
C GLN A 470 34.47 13.23 21.68
N ILE A 471 35.28 12.28 21.22
CA ILE A 471 34.84 10.89 21.00
C ILE A 471 34.67 10.17 22.35
N PRO A 472 33.54 9.44 22.57
CA PRO A 472 33.35 8.62 23.76
C PRO A 472 34.49 7.62 24.01
N PRO A 473 34.90 7.37 25.27
CA PRO A 473 36.07 6.53 25.59
C PRO A 473 36.02 5.12 24.99
N ALA A 474 34.84 4.48 25.00
CA ALA A 474 34.63 3.15 24.43
C ALA A 474 34.83 3.13 22.90
N LEU A 475 34.38 4.17 22.20
CA LEU A 475 34.53 4.32 20.76
C LEU A 475 35.99 4.56 20.38
N LYS A 476 36.68 5.43 21.14
CA LYS A 476 38.11 5.72 20.97
C LYS A 476 38.97 4.46 21.10
N GLN A 477 38.67 3.60 22.07
CA GLN A 477 39.41 2.35 22.28
C GLN A 477 39.25 1.38 21.09
N ARG A 478 38.02 1.22 20.58
CA ARG A 478 37.74 0.34 19.43
C ARG A 478 38.41 0.82 18.15
N LEU A 479 38.25 2.10 17.83
CA LEU A 479 38.88 2.71 16.65
C LEU A 479 40.41 2.70 16.75
N GLY A 480 40.96 2.93 17.95
CA GLY A 480 42.41 2.84 18.20
C GLY A 480 42.99 1.43 17.98
N MET A 481 42.27 0.39 18.43
CA MET A 481 42.70 -1.00 18.25
C MET A 481 42.63 -1.47 16.78
N GLN A 482 41.64 -1.00 16.02
CA GLN A 482 41.41 -1.48 14.65
C GLN A 482 42.08 -0.62 13.55
N TYR A 483 42.18 0.70 13.74
CA TYR A 483 42.56 1.65 12.68
C TYR A 483 43.70 2.61 13.05
N GLN A 484 44.31 2.47 14.23
CA GLN A 484 45.46 3.27 14.68
C GLN A 484 45.22 4.80 14.56
N LEU A 485 44.21 5.31 15.30
CA LEU A 485 43.86 6.74 15.38
C LEU A 485 45.03 7.68 15.68
#